data_AF-A0A9D9PAG5-F1
#
_entry.id   AF-A0A9D9PAG5-F1
#
_cell.length_a   1.000
_cell.length_b   1.000
_cell.length_c   1.000
_cell.angle_alpha   90.00
_cell.angle_beta   90.00
_cell.angle_gamma   90.00
#
_symmetry.space_group_name_H-M   'P 1'
#
loop_
_entity.id
_entity.type
_entity.pdbx_description
1 polymer ?
#
loop_
_entity_poly.entity_id
_entity_poly.type
_entity_poly.pdbx_seq_one_letter_code
_entity_poly.pdbx_strand_id
1 'polypeptide(L)'
;MKRSIFKKLAMQSVAAPYRFQSLLLATVGTTLAVTFSSIDVAKAQSAPIDEGAYADRVVDYQQGGSNDWNAFFGDANRQDERWQVYDPEAALGSANWTSEMTQDGSLGQWDNSIGTSLGREGSLTVEFTDNALIGSGNSDSDLWIFEIGGIAEEMLVEISTDNVTWYEVGIADRQNAAYDFGVGIDIDSFLSQENIAPDTVFSFVRVTDTGNNTYNNFKAGADIDAIAALSSVPQSVPEPSSIIALMTLGVVGIPALKRKR
;
A
#
# COMPACT_ATOMS: atom_id res chain seq x y z
N MET A 1 0.41 -26.70 -69.16
CA MET A 1 -0.82 -27.53 -69.07
C MET A 1 -0.50 -28.75 -68.19
N LYS A 2 -1.28 -28.97 -67.11
CA LYS A 2 -1.41 -30.20 -66.27
C LYS A 2 -0.29 -30.65 -65.29
N ARG A 3 -0.58 -30.42 -64.00
CA ARG A 3 -0.65 -31.33 -62.81
C ARG A 3 0.39 -32.47 -62.61
N SER A 4 0.95 -32.54 -61.39
CA SER A 4 1.27 -33.77 -60.62
C SER A 4 1.48 -33.38 -59.14
N ILE A 5 0.57 -33.64 -58.18
CA ILE A 5 0.18 -34.87 -57.43
C ILE A 5 1.14 -35.26 -56.28
N PHE A 6 0.52 -35.31 -55.09
CA PHE A 6 0.96 -35.70 -53.73
C PHE A 6 1.63 -37.08 -53.57
N LYS A 7 2.44 -37.21 -52.49
CA LYS A 7 2.60 -38.38 -51.58
C LYS A 7 3.43 -37.93 -50.36
N LYS A 8 2.85 -37.62 -49.19
CA LYS A 8 2.55 -38.47 -48.01
C LYS A 8 3.74 -39.32 -47.51
N LEU A 9 4.47 -38.84 -46.49
CA LEU A 9 5.37 -39.65 -45.66
C LEU A 9 4.69 -39.96 -44.32
N ALA A 10 4.76 -41.23 -43.93
CA ALA A 10 4.11 -41.81 -42.77
C ALA A 10 5.04 -41.81 -41.55
N MET A 11 4.44 -41.57 -40.38
CA MET A 11 4.98 -41.86 -39.04
C MET A 11 5.30 -43.35 -38.90
N GLN A 12 6.47 -43.66 -38.35
CA GLN A 12 6.77 -44.95 -37.72
C GLN A 12 6.99 -44.73 -36.22
N SER A 13 6.13 -45.33 -35.40
CA SER A 13 6.30 -45.46 -33.95
C SER A 13 7.09 -46.72 -33.65
N VAL A 14 8.18 -46.58 -32.89
CA VAL A 14 8.92 -47.71 -32.33
C VAL A 14 8.53 -47.86 -30.86
N ALA A 15 8.04 -49.04 -30.50
CA ALA A 15 7.79 -49.45 -29.13
C ALA A 15 9.06 -50.05 -28.50
N ALA A 16 9.28 -49.82 -27.21
CA ALA A 16 10.06 -50.72 -26.36
C ALA A 16 9.54 -50.69 -24.91
N PRO A 17 9.55 -51.82 -24.16
CA PRO A 17 8.83 -51.97 -22.89
C PRO A 17 9.78 -52.18 -21.70
N TYR A 18 9.54 -51.58 -20.52
CA TYR A 18 10.06 -52.15 -19.25
C TYR A 18 9.15 -51.79 -18.07
N ARG A 19 8.71 -52.83 -17.34
CA ARG A 19 8.07 -52.75 -16.02
C ARG A 19 9.16 -52.66 -14.95
N PHE A 20 9.02 -51.76 -13.98
CA PHE A 20 9.50 -51.96 -12.62
C PHE A 20 8.49 -51.37 -11.64
N GLN A 21 7.99 -52.22 -10.74
CA GLN A 21 7.22 -51.82 -9.58
C GLN A 21 8.17 -51.13 -8.59
N SER A 22 7.80 -49.96 -8.10
CA SER A 22 8.41 -49.35 -6.91
C SER A 22 7.32 -48.58 -6.18
N LEU A 23 6.91 -49.15 -5.05
CA LEU A 23 6.00 -48.58 -4.07
C LEU A 23 6.76 -47.44 -3.36
N LEU A 24 6.47 -46.19 -3.71
CA LEU A 24 6.94 -45.03 -2.94
C LEU A 24 5.74 -44.38 -2.26
N LEU A 25 5.74 -44.48 -0.94
CA LEU A 25 4.80 -43.84 -0.03
C LEU A 25 5.01 -42.33 -0.12
N ALA A 26 4.16 -41.64 -0.88
CA ALA A 26 4.16 -40.18 -0.94
C ALA A 26 3.46 -39.65 0.31
N THR A 27 4.26 -39.26 1.30
CA THR A 27 3.82 -38.41 2.39
C THR A 27 3.38 -37.08 1.77
N VAL A 28 2.08 -36.82 1.76
CA VAL A 28 1.51 -35.53 1.33
C VAL A 28 1.85 -34.51 2.41
N GLY A 29 3.01 -33.88 2.30
CA GLY A 29 3.27 -32.61 2.96
C GLY A 29 2.50 -31.53 2.21
N THR A 30 1.40 -31.06 2.78
CA THR A 30 0.73 -29.84 2.32
C THR A 30 1.62 -28.66 2.67
N THR A 31 2.56 -28.33 1.80
CA THR A 31 3.11 -26.97 1.74
C THR A 31 2.01 -26.10 1.13
N LEU A 32 1.35 -25.31 1.95
CA LEU A 32 0.57 -24.17 1.46
C LEU A 32 1.59 -23.18 0.86
N ALA A 33 1.87 -23.32 -0.43
CA ALA A 33 2.45 -22.23 -1.20
C ALA A 33 1.32 -21.22 -1.39
N VAL A 34 1.26 -20.21 -0.52
CA VAL A 34 0.47 -19.01 -0.79
C VAL A 34 1.19 -18.29 -1.92
N THR A 35 0.73 -18.50 -3.14
CA THR A 35 1.14 -17.68 -4.29
C THR A 35 0.48 -16.32 -4.09
N PHE A 36 1.26 -15.34 -3.64
CA PHE A 36 0.84 -13.95 -3.70
C PHE A 36 0.76 -13.55 -5.18
N SER A 37 -0.44 -13.25 -5.63
CA SER A 37 -0.65 -12.71 -6.98
C SER A 37 -0.16 -11.28 -6.93
N SER A 38 0.77 -10.91 -7.82
CA SER A 38 1.10 -9.50 -8.07
C SER A 38 -0.21 -8.72 -8.26
N ILE A 39 -0.41 -7.67 -7.45
CA ILE A 39 -1.58 -6.80 -7.57
C ILE A 39 -1.52 -6.16 -8.96
N ASP A 40 -2.56 -6.40 -9.76
CA ASP A 40 -2.67 -5.84 -11.10
C ASP A 40 -2.85 -4.32 -10.96
N VAL A 41 -1.80 -3.55 -11.26
CA VAL A 41 -1.75 -2.08 -11.10
C VAL A 41 -2.92 -1.39 -11.83
N ALA A 42 -3.43 -1.99 -12.91
CA ALA A 42 -4.61 -1.51 -13.63
C ALA A 42 -5.91 -1.59 -12.79
N LYS A 43 -5.96 -2.46 -11.78
CA LYS A 43 -7.08 -2.53 -10.81
C LYS A 43 -6.93 -1.52 -9.68
N ALA A 44 -5.71 -1.25 -9.22
CA ALA A 44 -5.44 -0.17 -8.26
C ALA A 44 -5.86 1.22 -8.78
N GLN A 45 -5.88 1.38 -10.12
CA GLN A 45 -6.32 2.60 -10.82
C GLN A 45 -7.84 2.85 -10.83
N SER A 46 -8.69 1.91 -10.40
CA SER A 46 -10.15 2.08 -10.54
C SER A 46 -11.02 1.39 -9.47
N ALA A 47 -10.39 0.72 -8.50
CA ALA A 47 -11.06 0.13 -7.36
C ALA A 47 -10.08 0.13 -6.18
N PRO A 48 -10.58 0.21 -4.92
CA PRO A 48 -9.75 -0.08 -3.76
C PRO A 48 -8.99 -1.37 -4.01
N ILE A 49 -7.68 -1.39 -3.73
CA ILE A 49 -6.93 -2.64 -3.69
C ILE A 49 -7.62 -3.49 -2.63
N ASP A 50 -8.40 -4.45 -3.09
CA ASP A 50 -9.26 -5.30 -2.28
C ASP A 50 -8.34 -6.14 -1.39
N GLU A 51 -8.32 -5.79 -0.10
CA GLU A 51 -7.59 -6.43 1.01
C GLU A 51 -6.05 -6.21 1.07
N GLY A 52 -5.64 -5.23 1.90
CA GLY A 52 -4.77 -5.57 3.04
C GLY A 52 -3.31 -5.08 3.07
N ALA A 53 -2.93 -4.02 2.35
CA ALA A 53 -1.57 -3.49 2.47
C ALA A 53 -1.50 -1.97 2.46
N TYR A 54 -2.26 -1.33 3.35
CA TYR A 54 -2.29 0.12 3.51
C TYR A 54 -1.57 0.53 4.78
N ALA A 55 -1.05 1.75 4.81
CA ALA A 55 -0.54 2.33 6.03
C ALA A 55 -1.65 2.38 7.10
N ASP A 56 -1.27 2.09 8.34
CA ASP A 56 -2.21 1.98 9.47
C ASP A 56 -1.80 2.82 10.69
N ARG A 57 -0.66 3.52 10.61
CA ARG A 57 -0.22 4.47 11.62
C ARG A 57 0.47 5.68 11.03
N VAL A 58 0.06 6.87 11.49
CA VAL A 58 0.83 8.11 11.29
C VAL A 58 1.98 8.14 12.30
N VAL A 59 3.19 8.38 11.81
CA VAL A 59 4.40 8.50 12.64
C VAL A 59 4.78 9.95 12.84
N ASP A 60 4.72 10.74 11.78
CA ASP A 60 5.02 12.16 11.79
C ASP A 60 4.26 12.87 10.67
N TYR A 61 3.93 14.14 10.91
CA TYR A 61 3.26 14.99 9.94
C TYR A 61 3.76 16.42 10.09
N GLN A 62 4.37 16.92 9.02
CA GLN A 62 4.82 18.30 8.92
C GLN A 62 3.99 19.00 7.86
N GLN A 63 3.08 19.87 8.31
CA GLN A 63 2.33 20.73 7.40
C GLN A 63 3.26 21.71 6.67
N GLY A 64 3.16 21.73 5.36
CA GLY A 64 3.84 22.67 4.48
C GLY A 64 3.26 24.07 4.49
N GLY A 65 3.86 24.95 3.70
CA GLY A 65 3.36 26.31 3.50
C GLY A 65 1.99 26.32 2.81
N SER A 66 1.03 27.02 3.41
CA SER A 66 -0.22 27.41 2.76
C SER A 66 -0.40 28.91 2.91
N ASN A 67 -0.61 29.58 1.78
CA ASN A 67 -0.31 31.00 1.67
C ASN A 67 -1.46 31.95 2.01
N ASP A 68 -2.67 31.47 2.35
CA ASP A 68 -3.67 32.33 3.02
C ASP A 68 -4.94 31.60 3.51
N TRP A 69 -4.83 30.76 4.55
CA TRP A 69 -6.00 30.12 5.17
C TRP A 69 -7.05 31.12 5.67
N ASN A 70 -6.57 32.23 6.25
CA ASN A 70 -7.42 33.27 6.82
C ASN A 70 -8.21 34.01 5.74
N ALA A 71 -7.66 34.19 4.54
CA ALA A 71 -8.37 34.84 3.44
C ALA A 71 -9.41 33.94 2.75
N PHE A 72 -9.21 32.61 2.72
CA PHE A 72 -10.15 31.72 2.03
C PHE A 72 -11.36 31.33 2.87
N PHE A 73 -11.16 31.02 4.15
CA PHE A 73 -12.27 30.63 5.05
C PHE A 73 -12.73 31.75 5.98
N GLY A 74 -12.05 32.91 5.99
CA GLY A 74 -12.37 34.10 6.79
C GLY A 74 -12.17 33.86 8.28
N ASP A 75 -11.01 34.25 8.85
CA ASP A 75 -10.66 34.01 10.27
C ASP A 75 -11.14 32.64 10.78
N ALA A 76 -11.05 31.61 9.93
CA ALA A 76 -11.67 30.35 10.21
C ALA A 76 -11.01 29.77 11.44
N ASN A 77 -11.84 29.63 12.46
CA ASN A 77 -11.43 29.06 13.71
C ASN A 77 -10.84 27.69 13.41
N ARG A 78 -9.53 27.51 13.63
CA ARG A 78 -8.84 26.20 13.51
C ARG A 78 -9.48 25.10 14.38
N GLN A 79 -10.47 25.46 15.21
CA GLN A 79 -11.27 24.58 16.05
C GLN A 79 -12.60 24.13 15.40
N ASP A 80 -13.00 24.62 14.23
CA ASP A 80 -14.15 24.04 13.50
C ASP A 80 -13.67 22.80 12.75
N GLU A 81 -14.08 21.63 13.23
CA GLU A 81 -13.69 20.31 12.72
C GLU A 81 -13.99 20.16 11.22
N ARG A 82 -14.97 20.90 10.68
CA ARG A 82 -15.36 20.85 9.25
C ARG A 82 -14.32 21.44 8.29
N TRP A 83 -13.31 22.13 8.80
CA TRP A 83 -12.28 22.81 8.00
C TRP A 83 -10.86 22.41 8.36
N GLN A 84 -10.71 21.34 9.14
CA GLN A 84 -9.42 20.70 9.32
C GLN A 84 -9.19 19.90 8.03
N VAL A 85 -8.27 20.33 7.18
CA VAL A 85 -7.93 19.63 5.91
C VAL A 85 -6.65 18.81 6.08
N TYR A 86 -6.27 18.61 7.34
CA TYR A 86 -4.93 18.21 7.76
C TYR A 86 -4.98 17.14 8.84
N ASP A 87 -6.02 16.31 8.85
CA ASP A 87 -6.01 15.15 9.72
C ASP A 87 -5.14 14.08 9.04
N PRO A 88 -3.88 13.87 9.45
CA PRO A 88 -3.03 12.89 8.80
C PRO A 88 -3.57 11.46 8.95
N GLU A 89 -4.43 11.20 9.95
CA GLU A 89 -5.06 9.90 10.17
C GLU A 89 -6.04 9.53 9.05
N ALA A 90 -6.52 10.54 8.29
CA ALA A 90 -7.39 10.35 7.15
C ALA A 90 -6.71 9.66 5.96
N ALA A 91 -5.37 9.67 5.93
CA ALA A 91 -4.57 9.00 4.90
C ALA A 91 -4.30 7.51 5.22
N LEU A 92 -4.92 6.97 6.28
CA LEU A 92 -4.74 5.59 6.71
C LEU A 92 -5.85 4.68 6.19
N GLY A 93 -5.49 3.41 6.02
CA GLY A 93 -6.40 2.39 5.51
C GLY A 93 -6.65 2.52 4.01
N SER A 94 -7.73 1.88 3.56
CA SER A 94 -8.03 1.82 2.13
C SER A 94 -8.38 3.19 1.56
N ALA A 95 -7.84 3.47 0.38
CA ALA A 95 -8.28 4.58 -0.47
C ALA A 95 -9.80 4.57 -0.59
N ASN A 96 -10.43 5.66 -0.19
CA ASN A 96 -11.88 5.76 -0.11
C ASN A 96 -12.43 6.98 -0.86
N TRP A 97 -11.56 7.84 -1.37
CA TRP A 97 -11.98 9.01 -2.12
C TRP A 97 -12.60 8.63 -3.47
N THR A 98 -13.74 9.25 -3.79
CA THR A 98 -14.30 9.22 -5.14
C THR A 98 -14.66 10.61 -5.61
N SER A 99 -14.64 10.82 -6.93
CA SER A 99 -15.03 12.09 -7.52
C SER A 99 -16.47 12.49 -7.16
N GLU A 100 -17.37 11.52 -6.98
CA GLU A 100 -18.76 11.72 -6.61
C GLU A 100 -18.91 12.29 -5.20
N MET A 101 -18.10 11.85 -4.22
CA MET A 101 -18.16 12.33 -2.83
C MET A 101 -18.00 13.85 -2.72
N THR A 102 -17.24 14.44 -3.65
CA THR A 102 -16.98 15.89 -3.70
C THR A 102 -17.88 16.62 -4.70
N GLN A 103 -18.37 15.94 -5.73
CA GLN A 103 -19.19 16.52 -6.79
C GLN A 103 -20.69 16.52 -6.46
N ASP A 104 -21.18 15.58 -5.65
CA ASP A 104 -22.60 15.47 -5.25
C ASP A 104 -22.93 16.22 -3.94
N GLY A 105 -21.89 16.71 -3.24
CA GLY A 105 -21.99 17.51 -2.02
C GLY A 105 -22.27 16.70 -0.74
N SER A 106 -22.10 15.38 -0.76
CA SER A 106 -22.15 14.54 0.45
C SER A 106 -21.02 14.86 1.42
N LEU A 107 -19.84 15.21 0.91
CA LEU A 107 -18.71 15.74 1.68
C LEU A 107 -18.13 16.95 0.94
N GLY A 108 -17.54 17.89 1.70
CA GLY A 108 -16.67 18.88 1.08
C GLY A 108 -15.44 18.16 0.49
N GLN A 109 -14.88 18.67 -0.60
CA GLN A 109 -13.56 18.25 -1.09
C GLN A 109 -12.46 18.32 0.00
N TRP A 110 -12.75 19.03 1.09
CA TRP A 110 -11.84 19.39 2.17
C TRP A 110 -12.29 18.83 3.53
N ASP A 111 -13.12 17.79 3.51
CA ASP A 111 -13.49 17.09 4.73
C ASP A 111 -12.26 16.34 5.26
N ASN A 112 -11.92 16.47 6.56
CA ASN A 112 -10.80 15.73 7.16
C ASN A 112 -11.00 14.23 7.15
N SER A 113 -12.20 13.70 6.90
CA SER A 113 -12.42 12.26 6.96
C SER A 113 -11.99 11.49 5.71
N ILE A 114 -11.64 12.18 4.63
CA ILE A 114 -11.40 11.57 3.30
C ILE A 114 -9.95 11.70 2.81
N GLY A 115 -9.11 12.45 3.52
CA GLY A 115 -7.69 12.59 3.20
C GLY A 115 -7.04 13.78 3.89
N THR A 116 -5.74 13.96 3.64
CA THR A 116 -4.93 15.01 4.26
C THR A 116 -4.11 15.76 3.22
N SER A 117 -4.07 17.08 3.31
CA SER A 117 -3.21 17.89 2.46
C SER A 117 -1.82 18.01 3.08
N LEU A 118 -0.75 17.79 2.30
CA LEU A 118 0.61 18.05 2.79
C LEU A 118 0.88 19.55 2.93
N GLY A 119 0.26 20.38 2.10
CA GLY A 119 0.73 21.75 1.92
C GLY A 119 2.04 21.80 1.12
N ARG A 120 2.43 22.97 0.64
CA ARG A 120 3.66 23.13 -0.14
C ARG A 120 4.90 22.83 0.71
N GLU A 121 5.74 21.90 0.27
CA GLU A 121 6.91 21.42 1.03
C GLU A 121 6.57 20.75 2.38
N GLY A 122 5.33 20.25 2.52
CA GLY A 122 4.93 19.45 3.68
C GLY A 122 5.22 17.97 3.49
N SER A 123 5.17 17.20 4.57
CA SER A 123 5.46 15.77 4.56
C SER A 123 4.56 14.96 5.49
N LEU A 124 4.27 13.73 5.07
CA LEU A 124 3.59 12.72 5.88
C LEU A 124 4.50 11.49 5.99
N THR A 125 4.72 11.02 7.21
CA THR A 125 5.40 9.76 7.51
C THR A 125 4.40 8.77 8.07
N VAL A 126 4.30 7.62 7.41
CA VAL A 126 3.40 6.53 7.79
C VAL A 126 4.18 5.25 8.07
N GLU A 127 3.52 4.35 8.79
CA GLU A 127 4.00 3.03 9.08
C GLU A 127 2.97 1.96 8.75
N PHE A 128 3.47 0.84 8.26
CA PHE A 128 2.76 -0.41 8.08
C PHE A 128 3.11 -1.32 9.26
N THR A 129 2.13 -1.59 10.14
CA THR A 129 2.31 -2.38 11.38
C THR A 129 1.81 -3.82 11.25
N ASP A 130 0.85 -4.09 10.37
CA ASP A 130 0.34 -5.44 10.07
C ASP A 130 0.71 -5.95 8.66
N ASN A 131 1.21 -5.08 7.80
CA ASN A 131 1.93 -5.40 6.56
C ASN A 131 3.24 -4.59 6.49
N ALA A 132 4.01 -4.77 5.42
CA ALA A 132 5.19 -3.94 5.15
C ALA A 132 5.56 -4.00 3.66
N LEU A 133 6.20 -2.94 3.17
CA LEU A 133 6.67 -2.80 1.79
C LEU A 133 7.91 -3.66 1.55
N ILE A 134 7.97 -4.33 0.40
CA ILE A 134 9.14 -5.03 -0.13
C ILE A 134 9.29 -4.71 -1.62
N GLY A 135 10.45 -5.01 -2.22
CA GLY A 135 10.60 -4.98 -3.67
C GLY A 135 9.94 -6.19 -4.33
N SER A 136 9.26 -6.01 -5.46
CA SER A 136 8.62 -7.09 -6.21
C SER A 136 9.61 -7.89 -7.08
N GLY A 137 10.85 -7.43 -7.20
CA GLY A 137 11.91 -7.98 -8.03
C GLY A 137 11.69 -7.78 -9.53
N ASN A 138 10.85 -6.83 -9.95
CA ASN A 138 10.57 -6.55 -11.36
C ASN A 138 10.50 -5.02 -11.61
N SER A 139 9.66 -4.55 -12.54
CA SER A 139 9.56 -3.12 -12.88
C SER A 139 8.16 -2.56 -12.67
N ASP A 140 7.28 -3.35 -12.06
CA ASP A 140 5.97 -2.92 -11.63
C ASP A 140 6.12 -2.03 -10.39
N SER A 141 5.14 -1.17 -10.13
CA SER A 141 5.17 -0.34 -8.92
C SER A 141 5.02 -1.23 -7.67
N ASP A 142 5.84 -0.96 -6.66
CA ASP A 142 5.82 -1.62 -5.35
C ASP A 142 5.01 -0.82 -4.33
N LEU A 143 4.97 0.50 -4.50
CA LEU A 143 4.24 1.45 -3.67
C LEU A 143 3.25 2.24 -4.54
N TRP A 144 2.10 2.56 -3.98
CA TRP A 144 1.12 3.45 -4.59
C TRP A 144 0.69 4.52 -3.60
N ILE A 145 0.70 5.78 -4.04
CA ILE A 145 0.27 6.93 -3.26
C ILE A 145 -1.01 7.44 -3.89
N PHE A 146 -2.11 7.38 -3.15
CA PHE A 146 -3.41 7.84 -3.62
C PHE A 146 -3.56 9.34 -3.36
N GLU A 147 -3.92 10.07 -4.40
CA GLU A 147 -4.11 11.52 -4.36
C GLU A 147 -5.56 11.91 -4.65
N ILE A 148 -5.99 12.99 -3.99
CA ILE A 148 -7.29 13.61 -4.15
C ILE A 148 -7.19 14.73 -5.17
N GLY A 149 -8.07 14.70 -6.16
CA GLY A 149 -8.23 15.80 -7.11
C GLY A 149 -7.42 15.65 -8.40
N GLY A 150 -7.64 16.63 -9.29
CA GLY A 150 -7.23 16.54 -10.69
C GLY A 150 -5.94 17.28 -11.05
N ILE A 151 -5.22 17.82 -10.07
CA ILE A 151 -3.94 18.47 -10.32
C ILE A 151 -2.84 17.48 -9.93
N ALA A 152 -1.88 17.29 -10.83
CA ALA A 152 -0.71 16.47 -10.55
C ALA A 152 0.28 17.26 -9.70
N GLU A 153 0.73 16.64 -8.61
CA GLU A 153 1.68 17.22 -7.66
C GLU A 153 2.86 16.25 -7.53
N GLU A 154 4.05 16.83 -7.37
CA GLU A 154 5.28 16.07 -7.34
C GLU A 154 5.65 15.77 -5.89
N MET A 155 5.87 14.50 -5.57
CA MET A 155 6.24 14.05 -4.23
C MET A 155 7.58 13.34 -4.24
N LEU A 156 8.46 13.72 -3.32
CA LEU A 156 9.61 12.92 -2.94
C LEU A 156 9.14 11.74 -2.08
N VAL A 157 9.57 10.54 -2.45
CA VAL A 157 9.26 9.31 -1.72
C VAL A 157 10.51 8.76 -1.08
N GLU A 158 10.41 8.48 0.21
CA GLU A 158 11.47 7.88 1.01
C GLU A 158 10.94 6.66 1.76
N ILE A 159 11.80 5.65 1.94
CA ILE A 159 11.48 4.43 2.68
C ILE A 159 12.47 4.20 3.83
N SER A 160 12.02 3.53 4.89
CA SER A 160 12.86 3.17 6.02
C SER A 160 12.45 1.85 6.66
N THR A 161 13.42 1.15 7.23
CA THR A 161 13.22 -0.05 8.03
C THR A 161 13.09 0.25 9.53
N ASP A 162 13.55 1.42 9.98
CA ASP A 162 13.73 1.74 11.40
C ASP A 162 13.26 3.15 11.82
N ASN A 163 12.71 3.95 10.89
CA ASN A 163 12.32 5.35 11.10
C ASN A 163 13.49 6.27 11.52
N VAL A 164 14.73 5.87 11.26
CA VAL A 164 15.94 6.63 11.57
C VAL A 164 16.77 6.84 10.31
N THR A 165 17.04 5.76 9.59
CA THR A 165 17.77 5.78 8.32
C THR A 165 16.78 5.79 7.18
N TRP A 166 16.82 6.85 6.38
CA TRP A 166 15.90 7.09 5.27
C TRP A 166 16.60 6.96 3.93
N TYR A 167 15.90 6.32 3.00
CA TYR A 167 16.36 6.09 1.63
C TYR A 167 15.44 6.82 0.66
N GLU A 168 15.98 7.75 -0.11
CA GLU A 168 15.28 8.41 -1.20
C GLU A 168 15.15 7.43 -2.37
N VAL A 169 13.93 6.97 -2.65
CA VAL A 169 13.67 5.98 -3.71
C VAL A 169 13.30 6.62 -5.03
N GLY A 170 12.80 7.86 -5.00
CA GLY A 170 12.54 8.63 -6.21
C GLY A 170 11.44 9.66 -6.06
N ILE A 171 11.06 10.20 -7.21
CA ILE A 171 10.00 11.19 -7.36
C ILE A 171 8.76 10.50 -7.90
N ALA A 172 7.67 10.60 -7.15
CA ALA A 172 6.34 10.27 -7.59
C ALA A 172 5.74 11.50 -8.31
N ASP A 173 5.71 11.47 -9.64
CA ASP A 173 5.19 12.53 -10.50
C ASP A 173 4.08 11.99 -11.41
N ARG A 174 2.84 12.40 -11.12
CA ARG A 174 1.67 12.01 -11.90
C ARG A 174 1.69 12.66 -13.29
N GLN A 175 2.04 11.87 -14.31
CA GLN A 175 2.19 12.35 -15.69
C GLN A 175 0.90 12.85 -16.36
N ASN A 176 -0.30 12.47 -15.89
CA ASN A 176 -1.56 12.84 -16.53
C ASN A 176 -2.76 12.91 -15.57
N ALA A 177 -3.42 14.05 -15.53
CA ALA A 177 -4.66 14.31 -14.78
C ALA A 177 -5.89 13.51 -15.27
N ALA A 178 -5.84 12.88 -16.44
CA ALA A 178 -6.95 12.11 -17.00
C ALA A 178 -7.12 10.71 -16.37
N TYR A 179 -6.13 10.25 -15.60
CA TYR A 179 -6.16 8.97 -14.89
C TYR A 179 -6.05 9.31 -13.39
N ASP A 180 -7.19 9.42 -12.71
CA ASP A 180 -7.27 9.46 -11.23
C ASP A 180 -6.80 8.08 -10.69
N PHE A 181 -6.13 7.91 -9.55
CA PHE A 181 -6.33 8.49 -8.22
C PHE A 181 -4.99 8.44 -7.44
N GLY A 182 -3.85 8.68 -8.10
CA GLY A 182 -2.54 8.49 -7.47
C GLY A 182 -1.41 8.17 -8.42
N VAL A 183 -0.26 7.83 -7.84
CA VAL A 183 1.00 7.57 -8.55
C VAL A 183 1.78 6.43 -7.89
N GLY A 184 2.34 5.56 -8.72
CA GLY A 184 3.12 4.40 -8.30
C GLY A 184 4.64 4.65 -8.34
N ILE A 185 5.36 4.00 -7.43
CA ILE A 185 6.83 3.96 -7.36
C ILE A 185 7.29 2.50 -7.41
N ASP A 186 8.21 2.20 -8.33
CA ASP A 186 9.02 0.98 -8.34
C ASP A 186 10.29 1.24 -7.51
N ILE A 187 10.52 0.44 -6.47
CA ILE A 187 11.71 0.55 -5.61
C ILE A 187 12.83 -0.41 -6.01
N ASP A 188 12.56 -1.42 -6.84
CA ASP A 188 13.54 -2.47 -7.18
C ASP A 188 14.79 -1.91 -7.85
N SER A 189 14.63 -0.89 -8.71
CA SER A 189 15.76 -0.22 -9.35
C SER A 189 16.70 0.43 -8.32
N PHE A 190 16.12 1.10 -7.31
CA PHE A 190 16.86 1.70 -6.22
C PHE A 190 17.53 0.62 -5.35
N LEU A 191 16.79 -0.42 -4.95
CA LEU A 191 17.32 -1.51 -4.12
C LEU A 191 18.52 -2.20 -4.80
N SER A 192 18.43 -2.43 -6.10
CA SER A 192 19.53 -3.00 -6.88
C SER A 192 20.77 -2.10 -6.90
N GLN A 193 20.58 -0.79 -7.06
CA GLN A 193 21.68 0.19 -7.08
C GLN A 193 22.39 0.29 -5.73
N GLU A 194 21.63 0.27 -4.63
CA GLU A 194 22.15 0.33 -3.26
C GLU A 194 22.58 -1.04 -2.72
N ASN A 195 22.49 -2.10 -3.53
CA ASN A 195 22.80 -3.48 -3.14
C ASN A 195 22.03 -3.92 -1.87
N ILE A 196 20.76 -3.53 -1.80
CA ILE A 196 19.78 -3.94 -0.79
C ILE A 196 19.01 -5.14 -1.34
N ALA A 197 18.77 -6.15 -0.51
CA ALA A 197 18.04 -7.34 -0.94
C ALA A 197 16.55 -7.00 -1.19
N PRO A 198 15.91 -7.52 -2.25
CA PRO A 198 14.51 -7.20 -2.59
C PRO A 198 13.51 -7.66 -1.52
N ASP A 199 13.87 -8.66 -0.71
CA ASP A 199 13.08 -9.14 0.44
C ASP A 199 13.32 -8.33 1.72
N THR A 200 14.06 -7.21 1.64
CA THR A 200 14.21 -6.26 2.76
C THR A 200 12.88 -5.62 3.06
N VAL A 201 12.47 -5.69 4.32
CA VAL A 201 11.19 -5.21 4.82
C VAL A 201 11.30 -3.74 5.22
N PHE A 202 10.53 -2.87 4.56
CA PHE A 202 10.41 -1.46 4.87
C PHE A 202 9.05 -1.19 5.52
N SER A 203 9.07 -0.91 6.83
CA SER A 203 7.86 -0.62 7.59
C SER A 203 7.42 0.84 7.50
N PHE A 204 8.29 1.73 7.00
CA PHE A 204 8.03 3.16 7.00
C PHE A 204 8.14 3.75 5.60
N VAL A 205 7.21 4.64 5.28
CA VAL A 205 7.21 5.48 4.08
C VAL A 205 7.06 6.92 4.50
N ARG A 206 7.84 7.80 3.89
CA ARG A 206 7.65 9.25 3.97
C ARG A 206 7.41 9.79 2.58
N VAL A 207 6.36 10.59 2.45
CA VAL A 207 6.05 11.37 1.25
C VAL A 207 6.21 12.84 1.59
N THR A 208 6.90 13.58 0.72
CA THR A 208 7.14 15.01 0.89
C THR A 208 6.79 15.74 -0.40
N ASP A 209 5.90 16.72 -0.35
CA ASP A 209 5.65 17.61 -1.48
C ASP A 209 6.94 18.34 -1.87
N THR A 210 7.31 18.35 -3.16
CA THR A 210 8.59 18.96 -3.57
C THR A 210 8.55 20.48 -3.63
N GLY A 211 7.36 21.08 -3.50
CA GLY A 211 7.15 22.51 -3.67
C GLY A 211 7.18 23.00 -5.12
N ASN A 212 7.35 22.10 -6.09
CA ASN A 212 7.36 22.41 -7.53
C ASN A 212 5.97 22.67 -8.12
N ASN A 213 4.95 22.77 -7.26
CA ASN A 213 3.58 23.08 -7.65
C ASN A 213 3.52 24.37 -8.47
N THR A 214 2.89 24.28 -9.64
CA THR A 214 2.74 25.43 -10.57
C THR A 214 1.74 26.49 -10.06
N TYR A 215 1.14 26.21 -8.91
CA TYR A 215 0.18 27.06 -8.22
C TYR A 215 0.63 27.27 -6.78
N ASN A 216 0.41 28.49 -6.30
CA ASN A 216 0.77 28.91 -4.96
C ASN A 216 -0.49 29.51 -4.36
N ASN A 217 -1.48 28.68 -4.09
CA ASN A 217 -2.70 29.06 -3.38
C ASN A 217 -2.87 28.11 -2.18
N PHE A 218 -3.89 28.34 -1.36
CA PHE A 218 -4.12 27.56 -0.14
C PHE A 218 -4.32 26.05 -0.36
N LYS A 219 -4.50 25.63 -1.62
CA LYS A 219 -4.63 24.23 -2.08
C LYS A 219 -3.30 23.60 -2.50
N ALA A 220 -2.18 24.31 -2.36
CA ALA A 220 -0.90 23.84 -2.85
C ALA A 220 -0.38 22.70 -1.98
N GLY A 221 0.06 21.62 -2.61
CA GLY A 221 0.69 20.47 -1.97
C GLY A 221 -0.17 19.22 -2.12
N ALA A 222 0.47 18.08 -2.33
CA ALA A 222 -0.20 16.80 -2.53
C ALA A 222 -1.29 16.52 -1.48
N ASP A 223 -2.47 16.12 -1.95
CA ASP A 223 -3.62 15.78 -1.12
C ASP A 223 -3.75 14.26 -1.02
N ILE A 224 -3.33 13.65 0.08
CA ILE A 224 -3.20 12.19 0.24
C ILE A 224 -4.49 11.55 0.76
N ASP A 225 -5.05 10.60 0.00
CA ASP A 225 -6.17 9.73 0.41
C ASP A 225 -5.66 8.47 1.13
N ALA A 226 -4.61 7.84 0.60
CA ALA A 226 -4.04 6.63 1.17
C ALA A 226 -2.63 6.34 0.64
N ILE A 227 -1.88 5.50 1.36
CA ILE A 227 -0.61 4.95 0.90
C ILE A 227 -0.67 3.43 0.99
N ALA A 228 -0.41 2.75 -0.13
CA ALA A 228 -0.51 1.30 -0.25
C ALA A 228 0.81 0.66 -0.71
N ALA A 229 1.21 -0.42 -0.03
CA ALA A 229 2.27 -1.30 -0.48
C ALA A 229 1.70 -2.38 -1.43
N LEU A 230 1.90 -2.21 -2.74
CA LEU A 230 1.48 -3.16 -3.77
C LEU A 230 2.29 -4.46 -3.71
N SER A 231 3.58 -4.33 -3.38
CA SER A 231 4.44 -5.47 -3.06
C SER A 231 4.64 -5.50 -1.55
N SER A 232 4.01 -6.46 -0.88
CA SER A 232 3.95 -6.47 0.57
C SER A 232 4.05 -7.86 1.19
N VAL A 233 4.47 -7.88 2.46
CA VAL A 233 4.50 -9.08 3.30
C VAL A 233 3.74 -8.81 4.61
N PRO A 234 2.99 -9.80 5.14
CA PRO A 234 2.36 -9.67 6.45
C PRO A 234 3.41 -9.48 7.56
N GLN A 235 3.15 -8.57 8.51
CA GLN A 235 3.94 -8.43 9.73
C GLN A 235 3.26 -9.18 10.88
N SER A 236 4.04 -9.92 11.67
CA SER A 236 3.48 -10.59 12.84
C SER A 236 3.20 -9.56 13.92
N VAL A 237 1.93 -9.16 14.07
CA VAL A 237 1.52 -8.33 15.21
C VAL A 237 1.62 -9.19 16.48
N PRO A 238 2.45 -8.81 17.48
CA PRO A 238 2.52 -9.55 18.73
C PRO A 238 1.15 -9.51 19.41
N GLU A 239 0.55 -10.68 19.63
CA GLU A 239 -0.72 -10.80 20.36
C GLU A 239 -0.65 -10.02 21.68
N PRO A 240 -1.66 -9.18 22.00
CA PRO A 240 -1.60 -8.37 23.19
C PRO A 240 -1.44 -9.28 24.42
N SER A 241 -0.48 -8.94 25.27
CA SER A 241 -0.08 -9.72 26.46
C SER A 241 -1.24 -9.97 27.43
N SER A 242 -2.34 -9.24 27.26
CA SER A 242 -3.61 -9.40 27.97
C SER A 242 -4.23 -10.78 27.80
N ILE A 243 -4.08 -11.47 26.66
CA ILE A 243 -4.62 -12.82 26.46
C ILE A 243 -3.90 -13.83 27.36
N ILE A 244 -2.58 -13.71 27.49
CA ILE A 244 -1.77 -14.55 28.39
C ILE A 244 -2.09 -14.24 29.85
N ALA A 245 -2.28 -12.95 30.20
CA ALA A 245 -2.68 -12.54 31.54
C ALA A 245 -4.09 -13.05 31.93
N LEU A 246 -5.03 -13.07 30.98
CA LEU A 246 -6.40 -13.57 31.20
C LEU A 246 -6.42 -15.11 31.35
N MET A 247 -5.64 -15.82 30.52
CA MET A 247 -5.49 -17.27 30.61
C MET A 247 -4.83 -17.72 31.93
N THR A 248 -3.86 -16.94 32.43
CA THR A 248 -3.15 -17.28 33.68
C THR A 248 -3.99 -17.01 34.93
N LEU A 249 -4.86 -15.99 34.93
CA LEU A 249 -5.78 -15.71 36.04
C LEU A 249 -6.95 -16.71 36.13
N GLY A 250 -7.41 -17.27 35.01
CA GLY A 250 -8.51 -18.23 34.97
C GLY A 250 -8.19 -19.60 35.61
N VAL A 251 -6.92 -20.02 35.63
CA VAL A 251 -6.49 -21.33 36.13
C VAL A 251 -6.37 -21.39 37.66
N VAL A 252 -6.21 -20.24 38.34
CA VAL A 252 -6.05 -20.18 39.81
C VAL A 252 -7.40 -20.22 40.56
N GLY A 253 -8.53 -20.11 39.86
CA GLY A 253 -9.85 -19.84 40.43
C GLY A 253 -10.77 -21.02 40.76
N ILE A 254 -10.34 -22.29 40.72
CA ILE A 254 -11.22 -23.43 41.07
C ILE A 254 -10.93 -23.92 42.50
N PRO A 255 -11.65 -23.43 43.54
CA PRO A 255 -11.60 -24.07 44.84
C PRO A 255 -12.34 -25.41 44.77
N ALA A 256 -11.65 -26.49 45.14
CA ALA A 256 -12.20 -27.82 45.24
C ALA A 256 -13.42 -27.85 46.19
N LEU A 257 -14.62 -28.01 45.61
CA LEU A 257 -15.85 -28.17 46.39
C LEU A 257 -15.79 -29.50 47.16
N LYS A 258 -15.51 -29.40 48.46
CA LYS A 258 -15.43 -30.54 49.37
C LYS A 258 -16.84 -31.10 49.60
N ARG A 259 -17.18 -32.19 48.92
CA ARG A 259 -18.46 -32.91 49.04
C ARG A 259 -18.60 -33.50 50.45
N LYS A 260 -19.52 -32.98 51.27
CA LYS A 260 -19.92 -33.61 52.54
C LYS A 260 -20.95 -34.71 52.25
N ARG A 261 -20.72 -35.88 52.87
CA ARG A 261 -21.67 -37.00 52.98
C ARG A 261 -22.79 -36.66 53.96
#